data_AF-A0A847BEZ8-F1
#
_entry.id   AF-A0A847BEZ8-F1
#
_cell.length_a   1.000
_cell.length_b   1.000
_cell.length_c   1.000
_cell.angle_alpha   90.00
_cell.angle_beta   90.00
_cell.angle_gamma   90.00
#
_symmetry.space_group_name_H-M   'P 1'
#
loop_
_entity.id
_entity.type
_entity.pdbx_description
1 polymer ?
#
loop_
_entity_poly.entity_id
_entity_poly.type
_entity_poly.pdbx_seq_one_letter_code
_entity_poly.pdbx_strand_id
1 'polypeptide(L)'
;EREVAVESETETSEAVTPADRNTLQLTFNEQSWTEIFDAANQRVFVGLQEPGTVATVEGEPPFRLTIGNATGVELRWGGEPVDLGAQAGANNVARFTLGE
;
A
#
# COMPACT_ATOMS: atom_id res chain seq x y z
N GLU A 1 33.10 -18.80 -23.81
CA GLU A 1 33.21 -17.64 -22.91
C GLU A 1 31.96 -16.81 -22.99
N ARG A 2 31.32 -16.62 -21.83
CA ARG A 2 30.60 -15.45 -21.35
C ARG A 2 29.51 -15.93 -20.41
N GLU A 3 29.99 -16.13 -19.19
CA GLU A 3 29.26 -15.96 -17.95
C GLU A 3 28.35 -14.73 -18.03
N VAL A 4 27.10 -14.92 -17.61
CA VAL A 4 26.39 -13.89 -16.86
C VAL A 4 25.69 -14.62 -15.72
N ALA A 5 26.44 -14.82 -14.64
CA ALA A 5 25.88 -14.82 -13.31
C ALA A 5 25.42 -13.39 -13.03
N VAL A 6 24.17 -13.21 -12.62
CA VAL A 6 23.80 -12.10 -11.74
C VAL A 6 22.99 -12.71 -10.61
N GLU A 7 23.72 -12.95 -9.54
CA GLU A 7 23.19 -13.20 -8.21
C GLU A 7 22.65 -11.89 -7.63
N SER A 8 21.66 -12.06 -6.77
CA SER A 8 21.03 -11.10 -5.85
C SER A 8 21.77 -9.78 -5.58
N GLU A 9 21.05 -8.68 -5.78
CA GLU A 9 21.09 -7.52 -4.88
C GLU A 9 19.66 -7.01 -4.66
N THR A 10 19.15 -7.34 -3.48
CA THR A 10 18.12 -6.57 -2.78
C THR A 10 18.65 -5.14 -2.57
N GLU A 11 18.10 -4.14 -3.25
CA GLU A 11 18.23 -2.77 -2.76
C GLU A 11 17.01 -1.93 -3.14
N THR A 12 16.20 -1.67 -2.11
CA THR A 12 15.33 -0.50 -1.97
C THR A 12 15.99 0.73 -2.58
N SER A 13 15.44 1.23 -3.69
CA SER A 13 15.72 2.59 -4.14
C SER A 13 14.42 3.36 -4.17
N GLU A 14 14.19 4.05 -3.05
CA GLU A 14 13.37 5.25 -2.94
C GLU A 14 13.81 6.27 -4.01
N ALA A 15 13.29 6.13 -5.22
CA ALA A 15 13.08 7.29 -6.08
C ALA A 15 11.87 8.02 -5.51
N VAL A 16 12.08 8.82 -4.46
CA VAL A 16 11.17 9.89 -4.06
C VAL A 16 11.21 10.98 -5.14
N THR A 17 10.64 10.65 -6.31
CA THR A 17 10.02 11.63 -7.19
C THR A 17 8.97 12.39 -6.38
N PRO A 18 8.74 13.68 -6.67
CA PRO A 18 8.06 14.60 -5.78
C PRO A 18 6.68 14.08 -5.42
N ALA A 19 6.57 13.49 -4.22
CA ALA A 19 5.36 13.05 -3.54
C ALA A 19 4.15 12.95 -4.46
N ASP A 20 4.16 11.99 -5.37
CA ASP A 20 3.01 11.70 -6.20
C ASP A 20 1.93 11.20 -5.25
N ARG A 21 1.03 12.11 -4.84
CA ARG A 21 -0.13 11.82 -4.00
C ARG A 21 -1.16 10.93 -4.71
N ASN A 22 -0.79 10.43 -5.88
CA ASN A 22 -1.48 9.43 -6.67
C ASN A 22 -1.02 8.01 -6.33
N THR A 23 0.07 7.86 -5.57
CA THR A 23 0.70 6.56 -5.29
C THR A 23 0.57 6.21 -3.81
N LEU A 24 0.10 5.00 -3.57
CA LEU A 24 -0.02 4.36 -2.27
C LEU A 24 0.90 3.16 -2.23
N GLN A 25 1.72 3.08 -1.18
CA GLN A 25 2.56 1.92 -0.92
C GLN A 25 2.06 1.23 0.35
N LEU A 26 1.71 -0.05 0.24
CA LEU A 26 1.25 -0.87 1.35
C LEU A 26 2.27 -1.97 1.61
N THR A 27 2.79 -2.02 2.82
CA THR A 27 3.62 -3.11 3.31
C THR A 27 2.77 -3.99 4.21
N PHE A 28 2.62 -5.25 3.84
CA PHE A 28 1.84 -6.22 4.58
C PHE A 28 2.78 -7.01 5.48
N ASN A 29 2.71 -6.77 6.78
CA ASN A 29 3.44 -7.53 7.80
C ASN A 29 2.65 -8.76 8.27
N GLU A 30 1.32 -8.70 8.18
CA GLU A 30 0.41 -9.82 8.44
C GLU A 30 -0.49 -10.09 7.23
N GLN A 31 -1.21 -11.21 7.27
CA GLN A 31 -2.25 -11.47 6.27
C GLN A 31 -3.38 -10.44 6.41
N SER A 32 -3.68 -9.75 5.31
CA SER A 32 -4.62 -8.63 5.32
C SER A 32 -5.39 -8.55 4.01
N TRP A 33 -6.72 -8.51 4.10
CA TRP A 33 -7.56 -8.20 2.94
C TRP A 33 -7.52 -6.70 2.69
N THR A 34 -7.25 -6.29 1.47
CA THR A 34 -7.17 -4.88 1.07
C THR A 34 -8.08 -4.62 -0.10
N GLU A 35 -8.82 -3.53 -0.04
CA GLU A 35 -9.60 -2.99 -1.15
C GLU A 35 -9.41 -1.47 -1.23
N ILE A 36 -9.04 -0.97 -2.40
CA ILE A 36 -8.77 0.45 -2.65
C ILE A 36 -9.54 0.88 -3.89
N PHE A 37 -10.27 1.97 -3.74
CA PHE A 37 -10.96 2.67 -4.83
C PHE A 37 -10.36 4.05 -5.03
N ASP A 38 -10.36 4.54 -6.26
CA ASP A 38 -9.99 5.90 -6.61
C ASP A 38 -11.20 6.85 -6.64
N ALA A 39 -10.96 8.12 -6.97
CA ALA A 39 -11.99 9.16 -7.13
C ALA A 39 -13.09 8.81 -8.14
N ALA A 40 -12.76 8.10 -9.22
CA ALA A 40 -13.71 7.61 -10.22
C ALA A 40 -14.56 6.44 -9.71
N ASN A 41 -14.38 6.02 -8.45
CA ASN A 41 -15.01 4.83 -7.85
C ASN A 41 -14.62 3.54 -8.58
N GLN A 42 -13.50 3.51 -9.28
CA GLN A 42 -12.93 2.27 -9.82
C GLN A 42 -12.09 1.59 -8.75
N ARG A 43 -12.14 0.27 -8.75
CA ARG A 43 -11.34 -0.53 -7.83
C ARG A 43 -9.95 -0.73 -8.42
N VAL A 44 -9.01 0.07 -7.97
CA VAL A 44 -7.60 0.04 -8.43
C VAL A 44 -6.82 -1.10 -7.78
N PHE A 45 -7.23 -1.55 -6.59
CA PHE A 45 -6.58 -2.68 -5.92
C PHE A 45 -7.57 -3.46 -5.07
N VAL A 46 -7.47 -4.79 -5.13
CA VAL A 46 -8.26 -5.69 -4.29
C VAL A 46 -7.58 -7.04 -4.14
N GLY A 47 -7.59 -7.59 -2.93
CA GLY A 47 -7.14 -8.96 -2.71
C GLY A 47 -6.77 -9.24 -1.26
N LEU A 48 -6.61 -10.52 -0.95
CA LEU A 48 -5.99 -10.97 0.28
C LEU A 48 -4.48 -10.98 0.06
N GLN A 49 -3.76 -10.17 0.83
CA GLN A 49 -2.31 -10.07 0.77
C GLN A 49 -1.67 -10.94 1.84
N GLU A 50 -0.55 -11.55 1.50
CA GLU A 50 0.26 -12.37 2.40
C GLU A 50 1.29 -11.52 3.14
N PRO A 51 1.67 -11.91 4.38
CA PRO A 51 2.72 -11.24 5.12
C PRO A 51 4.07 -11.25 4.37
N GLY A 52 4.82 -10.16 4.48
CA GLY A 52 6.06 -9.92 3.74
C GLY A 52 5.88 -9.35 2.34
N THR A 53 4.64 -9.09 1.90
CA THR A 53 4.36 -8.52 0.58
C THR A 53 4.36 -7.00 0.62
N VAL A 54 4.86 -6.35 -0.44
CA VAL A 54 4.71 -4.92 -0.66
C VAL A 54 3.87 -4.70 -1.92
N ALA A 55 2.74 -4.01 -1.79
CA ALA A 55 1.93 -3.61 -2.93
C ALA A 55 2.07 -2.11 -3.18
N THR A 56 2.18 -1.74 -4.45
CA THR A 56 2.12 -0.34 -4.88
C THR A 56 0.87 -0.16 -5.71
N VAL A 57 0.11 0.89 -5.40
CA VAL A 57 -1.19 1.18 -6.01
C VAL A 57 -1.18 2.63 -6.48
N GLU A 58 -1.49 2.83 -7.74
CA GLU A 58 -1.55 4.14 -8.38
C GLU A 58 -3.00 4.48 -8.74
N GLY A 59 -3.43 5.72 -8.51
CA GLY A 59 -4.76 6.19 -8.89
C GLY A 59 -4.98 7.68 -8.59
N GLU A 60 -6.23 8.11 -8.57
CA GLU A 60 -6.60 9.50 -8.28
C GLU A 60 -7.25 9.64 -6.90
N PRO A 61 -6.78 10.59 -6.05
CA PRO A 61 -7.46 10.93 -4.81
C PRO A 61 -8.79 11.66 -5.09
N PRO A 62 -9.81 11.51 -4.23
CA PRO A 62 -9.77 10.82 -2.95
C PRO A 62 -9.80 9.29 -3.07
N PHE A 63 -8.87 8.63 -2.39
CA PHE A 63 -8.82 7.17 -2.32
C PHE A 63 -9.71 6.66 -1.20
N ARG A 64 -10.52 5.65 -1.47
CA ARG A 64 -11.31 4.97 -0.45
C ARG A 64 -10.67 3.63 -0.16
N LEU A 65 -10.08 3.51 1.03
CA LEU A 65 -9.37 2.32 1.45
C LEU A 65 -10.21 1.52 2.45
N THR A 66 -10.21 0.21 2.30
CA THR A 66 -10.73 -0.76 3.26
C THR A 66 -9.67 -1.83 3.47
N ILE A 67 -9.06 -1.84 4.64
CA ILE A 67 -7.96 -2.75 4.99
C ILE A 67 -8.38 -3.55 6.21
N GLY A 68 -8.48 -4.87 6.06
CA GLY A 68 -8.68 -5.81 7.15
C GLY A 68 -7.34 -6.21 7.77
N ASN A 69 -7.34 -6.47 9.08
CA ASN A 69 -6.12 -6.64 9.87
C ASN A 69 -5.15 -5.45 9.70
N ALA A 70 -5.69 -4.23 9.86
CA ALA A 70 -4.98 -2.97 9.60
C ALA A 70 -3.75 -2.75 10.48
N THR A 71 -3.69 -3.32 11.69
CA THR A 71 -2.48 -3.26 12.54
C THR A 71 -1.27 -3.96 11.92
N GLY A 72 -1.50 -4.94 11.04
CA GLY A 72 -0.46 -5.69 10.34
C GLY A 72 -0.10 -5.10 8.99
N VAL A 73 -0.56 -3.88 8.68
CA VAL A 73 -0.29 -3.20 7.41
C VAL A 73 0.29 -1.83 7.68
N GLU A 74 1.34 -1.46 6.95
CA GLU A 74 1.87 -0.11 6.93
C GLU A 74 1.51 0.53 5.59
N LEU A 75 0.82 1.67 5.64
CA LEU A 75 0.50 2.46 4.45
C LEU A 75 1.43 3.68 4.37
N ARG A 76 1.92 3.99 3.18
CA ARG A 76 2.61 5.23 2.87
C ARG A 76 1.93 5.90 1.68
N TRP A 77 1.66 7.20 1.79
CA TRP A 77 1.00 7.98 0.75
C TRP A 77 1.84 9.19 0.37
N GLY A 78 2.28 9.26 -0.89
CA GLY A 78 3.20 10.32 -1.33
C GLY A 78 4.50 10.39 -0.50
N GLY A 79 4.93 9.27 0.09
CA GLY A 79 6.08 9.18 1.00
C GLY A 79 5.77 9.40 2.49
N GLU A 80 4.58 9.84 2.85
CA GLU A 80 4.17 10.04 4.24
C GLU A 80 3.58 8.76 4.83
N PRO A 81 4.10 8.24 5.96
CA PRO A 81 3.49 7.09 6.63
C PRO A 81 2.12 7.45 7.19
N VAL A 82 1.14 6.60 6.94
CA VAL A 82 -0.24 6.73 7.42
C VAL A 82 -0.51 5.63 8.43
N ASP A 83 -0.84 6.05 9.66
CA ASP A 83 -1.18 5.13 10.75
C ASP A 83 -2.54 4.47 10.51
N LEU A 84 -2.52 3.28 9.92
CA LEU A 84 -3.72 2.47 9.70
C LEU A 84 -4.35 2.00 11.01
N GLY A 85 -3.54 1.73 12.04
CA GLY A 85 -4.04 1.33 13.36
C GLY A 85 -4.94 2.38 14.01
N ALA A 86 -4.66 3.67 13.80
CA ALA A 86 -5.51 4.76 14.29
C ALA A 86 -6.86 4.85 13.54
N GLN A 87 -6.91 4.37 12.29
CA GLN A 87 -8.12 4.29 11.48
C GLN A 87 -8.87 2.96 11.66
N ALA A 88 -8.24 1.97 12.31
CA ALA A 88 -8.80 0.65 12.51
C ALA A 88 -9.91 0.67 13.58
N GLY A 89 -11.08 0.12 13.23
CA GLY A 89 -12.20 -0.06 14.16
C GLY A 89 -12.09 -1.33 15.01
N ALA A 90 -13.18 -1.68 15.71
CA ALA A 90 -13.28 -2.80 16.65
C ALA A 90 -12.98 -4.20 16.05
N ASN A 91 -12.99 -4.35 14.72
CA ASN A 91 -12.67 -5.60 14.03
C ASN A 91 -11.27 -5.58 13.39
N ASN A 92 -10.40 -4.65 13.78
CA ASN A 92 -9.12 -4.42 13.13
C ASN A 92 -9.26 -4.14 11.62
N VAL A 93 -10.35 -3.47 11.24
CA VAL A 93 -10.62 -3.06 9.86
C VAL A 93 -10.53 -1.54 9.82
N ALA A 94 -9.60 -1.02 9.03
CA ALA A 94 -9.50 0.41 8.74
C ALA A 94 -10.30 0.75 7.50
N ARG A 95 -11.24 1.68 7.63
CA ARG A 95 -12.05 2.19 6.51
C ARG A 95 -12.05 3.71 6.56
N PHE A 96 -11.34 4.33 5.64
CA PHE A 96 -11.19 5.77 5.58
C PHE A 96 -10.99 6.23 4.13
N THR A 97 -11.11 7.54 3.95
CA THR A 97 -10.85 8.20 2.68
C THR A 97 -9.55 9.01 2.83
N LEU A 98 -8.68 8.97 1.83
CA LEU A 98 -7.39 9.65 1.83
C LEU A 98 -7.30 10.63 0.66
N GLY A 99 -6.86 11.87 0.90
CA GLY A 99 -6.78 12.91 -0.12
C GLY A 99 -8.01 13.79 -0.27
N GLU A 100 -8.74 14.02 0.82
CA GLU A 100 -9.69 15.15 0.94
C GLU A 100 -8.97 16.48 1.23
#